data_AF-B9TJ85-F1
#
_entry.id   AF-B9TJ85-F1
#
_cell.length_a   1.000
_cell.length_b   1.000
_cell.length_c   1.000
_cell.angle_alpha   90.00
_cell.angle_beta   90.00
_cell.angle_gamma   90.00
#
_symmetry.space_group_name_H-M   'P 1'
#
loop_
_entity.id
_entity.type
_entity.pdbx_description
1 polymer ?
#
loop_
_entity_poly.entity_id
_entity_poly.type
_entity_poly.pdbx_seq_one_letter_code
_entity_poly.pdbx_strand_id
1 'polypeptide(L)'
;KPQESAPAEPATDYQEPYSPPTAELSDHTPSVKTEEKPPVGYDLVFSYNQIRYCLSEDIRLGAIKNALDHYSENEVDRFNAEIADYNNRCSHFRYHSGALESVRAEVNPLHDALVAEGLERLYFWRVTNNDHSKKSKHKSANEYLSDLPDAEFSNYIATEGEESDSDGVSK
;
A
#
# COMPACT_ATOMS: atom_id res chain seq x y z
N LYS A 1 49.56 57.82 51.62
CA LYS A 1 50.13 57.54 50.28
C LYS A 1 49.20 56.54 49.60
N PRO A 2 48.75 56.83 48.36
CA PRO A 2 47.70 56.08 47.67
C PRO A 2 48.25 54.84 46.95
N GLN A 3 47.34 53.98 46.46
CA GLN A 3 47.27 53.33 45.12
C GLN A 3 46.37 52.07 45.20
N GLU A 4 45.18 52.07 44.58
CA GLU A 4 44.84 51.54 43.23
C GLU A 4 44.44 50.04 43.34
N SER A 5 43.37 49.42 42.83
CA SER A 5 42.40 49.66 41.72
C SER A 5 41.26 48.61 41.88
N ALA A 6 39.97 49.00 41.83
CA ALA A 6 38.95 48.66 40.80
C ALA A 6 38.13 47.33 40.96
N PRO A 7 36.88 47.24 40.43
CA PRO A 7 35.72 46.54 41.04
C PRO A 7 35.14 45.37 40.21
N ALA A 8 34.23 44.56 40.78
CA ALA A 8 33.21 43.82 40.03
C ALA A 8 32.06 43.29 40.92
N GLU A 9 30.91 43.97 40.89
CA GLU A 9 29.58 43.35 40.91
C GLU A 9 28.90 43.76 39.57
N PRO A 10 27.76 43.20 39.11
CA PRO A 10 26.97 42.06 39.58
C PRO A 10 26.61 41.07 38.44
N ALA A 11 26.10 39.88 38.77
CA ALA A 11 25.31 39.09 37.81
C ALA A 11 24.01 38.66 38.48
N THR A 12 22.95 39.39 38.14
CA THR A 12 21.57 39.13 38.55
C THR A 12 21.06 37.83 37.92
N ASP A 13 20.57 36.95 38.78
CA ASP A 13 19.76 35.78 38.48
C ASP A 13 18.48 36.21 37.75
N TYR A 14 18.34 35.83 36.48
CA TYR A 14 17.12 35.94 35.70
C TYR A 14 16.67 34.52 35.38
N GLN A 15 15.75 33.98 36.18
CA GLN A 15 15.00 32.79 35.81
C GLN A 15 13.93 33.17 34.78
N GLU A 16 14.03 32.57 33.60
CA GLU A 16 13.05 32.67 32.53
C GLU A 16 11.82 31.80 32.88
N PRO A 17 10.58 32.30 32.75
CA PRO A 17 9.39 31.51 33.06
C PRO A 17 9.20 30.42 32.00
N TYR A 18 9.26 29.16 32.44
CA TYR A 18 8.96 27.98 31.63
C TYR A 18 7.53 28.08 31.08
N SER A 19 7.42 28.25 29.76
CA SER A 19 6.18 27.99 29.03
C SER A 19 6.10 26.47 28.79
N PRO A 20 4.99 25.78 29.17
CA PRO A 20 4.82 24.39 28.78
C PRO A 20 4.76 24.31 27.24
N PRO A 21 5.29 23.25 26.61
CA PRO A 21 5.09 23.07 25.19
C PRO A 21 3.58 22.94 24.96
N THR A 22 3.03 23.89 24.21
CA THR A 22 1.70 23.78 23.61
C THR A 22 1.65 22.41 22.95
N ALA A 23 0.79 21.51 23.44
CA ALA A 23 0.41 20.33 22.69
C ALA A 23 -0.20 20.86 21.39
N GLU A 24 0.60 20.88 20.32
CA GLU A 24 0.10 21.13 18.99
C GLU A 24 -0.99 20.09 18.77
N LEU A 25 -2.22 20.60 18.65
CA LEU A 25 -3.38 19.85 18.25
C LEU A 25 -3.04 19.34 16.85
N SER A 26 -2.44 18.14 16.78
CA SER A 26 -2.24 17.47 15.51
C SER A 26 -3.63 17.30 14.92
N ASP A 27 -3.86 18.04 13.85
CA ASP A 27 -4.95 17.85 12.91
C ASP A 27 -4.84 16.39 12.42
N HIS A 28 -5.37 15.46 13.21
CA HIS A 28 -5.51 14.06 12.83
C HIS A 28 -6.69 13.97 11.86
N THR A 29 -6.63 14.71 10.76
CA THR A 29 -7.14 14.15 9.52
C THR A 29 -6.39 12.84 9.37
N PRO A 30 -7.04 11.66 9.28
CA PRO A 30 -6.32 10.43 9.00
C PRO A 30 -5.53 10.70 7.73
N SER A 31 -4.20 10.85 7.89
CA SER A 31 -3.31 11.03 6.77
C SER A 31 -3.58 9.85 5.87
N VAL A 32 -4.19 10.10 4.71
CA VAL A 32 -4.41 9.08 3.69
C VAL A 32 -3.01 8.57 3.38
N LYS A 33 -2.65 7.43 3.97
CA LYS A 33 -1.26 6.98 3.93
C LYS A 33 -0.95 6.68 2.47
N THR A 34 0.08 7.36 1.94
CA THR A 34 0.34 7.39 0.50
C THR A 34 0.64 6.00 -0.05
N GLU A 35 0.00 5.62 -1.14
CA GLU A 35 0.35 4.44 -1.91
C GLU A 35 1.43 4.77 -2.94
N GLU A 36 2.38 3.87 -3.13
CA GLU A 36 3.40 3.99 -4.17
C GLU A 36 3.37 2.73 -5.03
N LYS A 37 3.10 2.87 -6.34
CA LYS A 37 3.08 1.71 -7.24
C LYS A 37 4.48 1.06 -7.28
N PRO A 38 4.64 -0.22 -6.89
CA PRO A 38 5.94 -0.87 -6.91
C PRO A 38 6.47 -1.03 -8.34
N PRO A 39 7.78 -1.06 -8.55
CA PRO A 39 8.38 -1.49 -9.82
C PRO A 39 7.96 -2.93 -10.19
N VAL A 40 8.01 -3.26 -11.49
CA VAL A 40 7.81 -4.65 -11.95
C VAL A 40 9.08 -5.47 -11.71
N GLY A 41 8.92 -6.74 -11.33
CA GLY A 41 10.04 -7.66 -11.13
C GLY A 41 9.83 -8.64 -9.98
N TYR A 42 10.91 -9.34 -9.63
CA TYR A 42 10.97 -10.34 -8.57
C TYR A 42 12.11 -10.02 -7.60
N ASP A 43 12.06 -10.58 -6.40
CA ASP A 43 13.09 -10.46 -5.34
C ASP A 43 13.37 -9.01 -4.88
N LEU A 44 12.41 -8.11 -5.09
CA LEU A 44 12.51 -6.72 -4.66
C LEU A 44 12.11 -6.56 -3.20
N VAL A 45 12.82 -5.70 -2.47
CA VAL A 45 12.45 -5.33 -1.09
C VAL A 45 11.54 -4.12 -1.14
N PHE A 46 10.29 -4.27 -0.73
CA PHE A 46 9.30 -3.21 -0.82
C PHE A 46 9.29 -2.29 0.39
N SER A 47 9.00 -1.01 0.13
CA SER A 47 8.72 -0.01 1.15
C SER A 47 7.30 -0.18 1.72
N TYR A 48 7.00 0.46 2.85
CA TYR A 48 5.65 0.47 3.42
C TYR A 48 4.60 0.97 2.41
N ASN A 49 4.92 1.98 1.61
CA ASN A 49 3.99 2.56 0.63
C ASN A 49 3.73 1.61 -0.56
N GLN A 50 4.74 0.81 -0.94
CA GLN A 50 4.64 -0.20 -1.99
C GLN A 50 3.86 -1.43 -1.53
N ILE A 51 4.09 -1.88 -0.29
CA ILE A 51 3.26 -2.91 0.34
C ILE A 51 1.81 -2.44 0.44
N ARG A 52 1.59 -1.15 0.80
CA ARG A 52 0.25 -0.57 0.90
C ARG A 52 -0.48 -0.60 -0.44
N TYR A 53 0.21 -0.24 -1.53
CA TYR A 53 -0.35 -0.39 -2.86
C TYR A 53 -0.79 -1.83 -3.15
N CYS A 54 0.05 -2.83 -2.88
CA CYS A 54 -0.30 -4.23 -3.15
C CYS A 54 -1.51 -4.73 -2.35
N LEU A 55 -1.62 -4.35 -1.06
CA LEU A 55 -2.77 -4.75 -0.24
C LEU A 55 -4.06 -4.01 -0.66
N SER A 56 -3.96 -2.71 -0.92
CA SER A 56 -5.11 -1.93 -1.37
C SER A 56 -5.60 -2.35 -2.75
N GLU A 57 -4.68 -2.61 -3.68
CA GLU A 57 -5.02 -3.00 -5.05
C GLU A 57 -5.63 -4.39 -5.11
N ASP A 58 -5.23 -5.32 -4.23
CA ASP A 58 -5.88 -6.62 -4.08
C ASP A 58 -7.37 -6.48 -3.74
N ILE A 59 -7.71 -5.60 -2.78
CA ILE A 59 -9.11 -5.31 -2.41
C ILE A 59 -9.87 -4.70 -3.59
N ARG A 60 -9.29 -3.71 -4.28
CA ARG A 60 -9.93 -3.07 -5.45
C ARG A 60 -10.19 -4.07 -6.57
N LEU A 61 -9.20 -4.90 -6.91
CA LEU A 61 -9.33 -5.94 -7.95
C LEU A 61 -10.30 -7.04 -7.52
N GLY A 62 -10.34 -7.41 -6.24
CA GLY A 62 -11.35 -8.32 -5.69
C GLY A 62 -12.77 -7.78 -5.83
N ALA A 63 -12.99 -6.49 -5.53
CA ALA A 63 -14.29 -5.84 -5.73
C ALA A 63 -14.71 -5.83 -7.19
N ILE A 64 -13.78 -5.54 -8.11
CA ILE A 64 -14.03 -5.60 -9.56
C ILE A 64 -14.40 -7.03 -9.97
N LYS A 65 -13.61 -8.03 -9.57
CA LYS A 65 -13.86 -9.45 -9.88
C LYS A 65 -15.27 -9.88 -9.50
N ASN A 66 -15.74 -9.45 -8.33
CA ASN A 66 -17.07 -9.80 -7.82
C ASN A 66 -18.23 -9.13 -8.56
N ALA A 67 -18.00 -7.97 -9.19
CA ALA A 67 -19.02 -7.19 -9.89
C ALA A 67 -18.88 -7.21 -11.43
N LEU A 68 -17.85 -7.89 -11.94
CA LEU A 68 -17.54 -8.03 -13.36
C LEU A 68 -18.63 -8.80 -14.10
N ASP A 69 -18.98 -8.37 -15.32
CA ASP A 69 -19.76 -9.22 -16.22
C ASP A 69 -18.83 -10.19 -16.97
N HIS A 70 -18.84 -11.46 -16.55
CA HIS A 70 -18.02 -12.52 -17.15
C HIS A 70 -18.39 -12.84 -18.61
N TYR A 71 -19.53 -12.36 -19.11
CA TYR A 71 -19.91 -12.51 -20.51
C TYR A 71 -19.43 -11.35 -21.39
N SER A 72 -18.94 -10.27 -20.78
CA SER A 72 -18.35 -9.14 -21.50
C SER A 72 -16.86 -9.38 -21.74
N GLU A 73 -16.50 -9.79 -22.96
CA GLU A 73 -15.11 -10.00 -23.38
C GLU A 73 -14.22 -8.79 -23.05
N ASN A 74 -14.76 -7.58 -23.23
CA ASN A 74 -14.01 -6.36 -22.97
C ASN A 74 -13.76 -6.11 -21.47
N GLU A 75 -14.74 -6.40 -20.59
CA GLU A 75 -14.52 -6.33 -19.13
C GLU A 75 -13.50 -7.39 -18.69
N VAL A 76 -13.62 -8.60 -19.22
CA VAL A 76 -12.69 -9.71 -18.95
C VAL A 76 -11.27 -9.38 -19.40
N ASP A 77 -11.08 -8.89 -20.63
CA ASP A 77 -9.76 -8.55 -21.16
C ASP A 77 -9.09 -7.45 -20.32
N ARG A 78 -9.85 -6.44 -19.90
CA ARG A 78 -9.33 -5.34 -19.09
C ARG A 78 -8.99 -5.79 -17.68
N PHE A 79 -9.84 -6.61 -17.07
CA PHE A 79 -9.56 -7.21 -15.77
C PHE A 79 -8.30 -8.09 -15.83
N ASN A 80 -8.16 -8.92 -16.85
CA ASN A 80 -6.97 -9.75 -17.04
C ASN A 80 -5.69 -8.92 -17.20
N ALA A 81 -5.76 -7.79 -17.91
CA ALA A 81 -4.61 -6.88 -18.04
C ALA A 81 -4.21 -6.25 -16.69
N GLU A 82 -5.19 -5.86 -15.86
CA GLU A 82 -4.93 -5.29 -14.53
C GLU A 82 -4.38 -6.36 -13.57
N ILE A 83 -4.92 -7.59 -13.61
CA ILE A 83 -4.38 -8.74 -12.86
C ILE A 83 -2.94 -9.05 -13.31
N ALA A 84 -2.63 -8.95 -14.60
CA ALA A 84 -1.26 -9.15 -15.08
C ALA A 84 -0.30 -8.06 -14.56
N ASP A 85 -0.69 -6.78 -14.55
CA ASP A 85 0.12 -5.70 -13.94
C ASP A 85 0.32 -5.94 -12.44
N TYR A 86 -0.74 -6.32 -11.73
CA TYR A 86 -0.69 -6.68 -10.31
C TYR A 86 0.29 -7.84 -10.07
N ASN A 87 0.15 -8.94 -10.79
CA ASN A 87 1.00 -10.12 -10.62
C ASN A 87 2.48 -9.80 -10.89
N ASN A 88 2.78 -8.99 -11.91
CA ASN A 88 4.16 -8.60 -12.23
C ASN A 88 4.83 -7.72 -11.16
N ARG A 89 4.06 -7.21 -10.17
CA ARG A 89 4.56 -6.32 -9.11
C ARG A 89 4.41 -6.94 -7.72
N CYS A 90 3.25 -7.52 -7.44
CA CYS A 90 2.80 -7.86 -6.09
C CYS A 90 2.79 -9.37 -5.81
N SER A 91 3.07 -10.22 -6.80
CA SER A 91 3.07 -11.69 -6.60
C SER A 91 4.23 -12.19 -5.76
N HIS A 92 5.37 -11.49 -5.78
CA HIS A 92 6.54 -11.88 -4.99
C HIS A 92 7.39 -10.66 -4.63
N PHE A 93 7.48 -10.38 -3.34
CA PHE A 93 8.36 -9.34 -2.81
C PHE A 93 8.86 -9.72 -1.43
N ARG A 94 10.02 -9.18 -1.08
CA ARG A 94 10.59 -9.26 0.25
C ARG A 94 10.22 -7.99 1.02
N TYR A 95 10.21 -8.08 2.35
CA TYR A 95 9.89 -6.95 3.20
C TYR A 95 10.66 -7.05 4.53
N HIS A 96 10.85 -5.91 5.18
CA HIS A 96 11.46 -5.88 6.51
C HIS A 96 10.48 -6.41 7.55
N SER A 97 11.00 -7.04 8.60
CA SER A 97 10.18 -7.54 9.71
C SER A 97 9.26 -6.45 10.27
N GLY A 98 8.00 -6.81 10.52
CA GLY A 98 6.96 -5.91 11.01
C GLY A 98 6.35 -4.97 9.95
N ALA A 99 6.93 -4.84 8.75
CA ALA A 99 6.39 -3.95 7.72
C ALA A 99 5.00 -4.39 7.25
N LEU A 100 4.84 -5.68 6.94
CA LEU A 100 3.58 -6.22 6.42
C LEU A 100 2.43 -6.07 7.41
N GLU A 101 2.66 -6.42 8.68
CA GLU A 101 1.63 -6.34 9.73
C GLU A 101 1.23 -4.89 10.01
N SER A 102 2.21 -3.98 10.05
CA SER A 102 1.94 -2.55 10.18
C SER A 102 1.07 -2.04 9.04
N VAL A 103 1.36 -2.41 7.79
CA VAL A 103 0.57 -1.93 6.64
C VAL A 103 -0.82 -2.58 6.62
N ARG A 104 -0.97 -3.85 7.00
CA ARG A 104 -2.30 -4.47 7.15
C ARG A 104 -3.16 -3.70 8.15
N ALA A 105 -2.63 -3.35 9.31
CA ALA A 105 -3.35 -2.57 10.31
C ALA A 105 -3.81 -1.19 9.77
N GLU A 106 -3.10 -0.63 8.79
CA GLU A 106 -3.46 0.63 8.13
C GLU A 106 -4.53 0.46 7.05
N VAL A 107 -4.46 -0.62 6.27
CA VAL A 107 -5.36 -0.88 5.13
C VAL A 107 -6.72 -1.42 5.60
N ASN A 108 -6.74 -2.24 6.65
CA ASN A 108 -7.96 -2.86 7.18
C ASN A 108 -9.12 -1.86 7.43
N PRO A 109 -8.95 -0.72 8.13
CA PRO A 109 -10.04 0.23 8.32
C PRO A 109 -10.48 0.96 7.04
N LEU A 110 -9.68 0.89 5.96
CA LEU A 110 -9.99 1.50 4.66
C LEU A 110 -10.70 0.54 3.70
N HIS A 111 -10.92 -0.71 4.09
CA HIS A 111 -11.42 -1.78 3.20
C HIS A 111 -12.67 -1.36 2.41
N ASP A 112 -13.70 -0.82 3.06
CA ASP A 112 -14.95 -0.45 2.38
C ASP A 112 -14.76 0.70 1.38
N ALA A 113 -13.86 1.64 1.68
CA ALA A 113 -13.50 2.70 0.74
C ALA A 113 -12.77 2.13 -0.49
N LEU A 114 -11.85 1.19 -0.27
CA LEU A 114 -11.13 0.51 -1.36
C LEU A 114 -12.05 -0.35 -2.23
N VAL A 115 -13.05 -0.99 -1.63
CA VAL A 115 -14.12 -1.69 -2.38
C VAL A 115 -14.88 -0.68 -3.26
N ALA A 116 -15.29 0.46 -2.69
CA ALA A 116 -15.98 1.50 -3.45
C ALA A 116 -15.11 2.05 -4.61
N GLU A 117 -13.81 2.27 -4.39
CA GLU A 117 -12.86 2.66 -5.44
C GLU A 117 -12.76 1.62 -6.57
N GLY A 118 -12.74 0.32 -6.23
CA GLY A 118 -12.75 -0.75 -7.22
C GLY A 118 -14.02 -0.75 -8.08
N LEU A 119 -15.19 -0.58 -7.44
CA LEU A 119 -16.47 -0.50 -8.14
C LEU A 119 -16.58 0.76 -9.02
N GLU A 120 -16.05 1.89 -8.56
CA GLU A 120 -15.97 3.12 -9.34
C GLU A 120 -15.07 2.93 -10.57
N ARG A 121 -13.92 2.27 -10.42
CA ARG A 121 -13.03 1.93 -11.55
C ARG A 121 -13.76 1.09 -12.60
N LEU A 122 -14.51 0.07 -12.19
CA LEU A 122 -15.32 -0.77 -13.09
C LEU A 122 -16.43 0.03 -13.79
N TYR A 123 -17.10 0.94 -13.06
CA TYR A 123 -18.09 1.84 -13.66
C TYR A 123 -17.46 2.69 -14.77
N PHE A 124 -16.27 3.26 -14.53
CA PHE A 124 -15.55 4.02 -15.55
C PHE A 124 -15.17 3.17 -16.76
N TRP A 125 -14.80 1.90 -16.58
CA TRP A 125 -14.58 0.99 -17.72
C TRP A 125 -15.84 0.94 -18.58
N ARG A 126 -16.99 0.61 -17.99
CA ARG A 126 -18.27 0.50 -18.71
C ARG A 126 -18.66 1.78 -19.46
N VAL A 127 -18.46 2.94 -18.84
CA VAL A 127 -18.80 4.23 -19.47
C VAL A 127 -17.86 4.57 -20.62
N THR A 128 -16.55 4.33 -20.46
CA THR A 128 -15.53 4.65 -21.48
C THR A 128 -15.49 3.63 -22.63
N ASN A 129 -16.03 2.43 -22.44
CA ASN A 129 -16.01 1.35 -23.42
C ASN A 129 -17.12 1.43 -24.50
N ASN A 130 -17.96 2.47 -24.49
CA ASN A 130 -19.00 2.68 -25.53
C ASN A 130 -18.45 2.97 -26.95
N ASP A 131 -17.13 3.04 -27.16
CA ASP A 131 -16.51 3.44 -28.44
C ASP A 131 -15.81 2.30 -29.24
N HIS A 132 -15.73 1.07 -28.72
CA HIS A 132 -14.97 -0.02 -29.37
C HIS A 132 -15.80 -1.22 -29.86
N SER A 133 -16.92 -0.99 -30.55
CA SER A 133 -17.74 -2.06 -31.18
C SER A 133 -17.06 -2.85 -32.31
N LYS A 134 -15.73 -2.80 -32.44
CA LYS A 134 -14.99 -3.57 -33.45
C LYS A 134 -14.38 -4.85 -32.86
N LYS A 135 -15.25 -5.85 -32.76
CA LYS A 135 -15.01 -7.30 -32.95
C LYS A 135 -13.56 -7.76 -32.78
N SER A 136 -13.22 -8.23 -31.59
CA SER A 136 -12.09 -9.14 -31.40
C SER A 136 -12.62 -10.57 -31.45
N LYS A 137 -12.23 -11.35 -32.46
CA LYS A 137 -12.56 -12.79 -32.54
C LYS A 137 -11.47 -13.56 -31.80
N HIS A 138 -11.53 -13.59 -30.47
CA HIS A 138 -10.74 -14.57 -29.71
C HIS A 138 -11.68 -15.52 -28.97
N LYS A 139 -11.16 -16.72 -28.68
CA LYS A 139 -11.94 -17.86 -28.19
C LYS A 139 -12.76 -17.51 -26.95
N SER A 140 -13.95 -18.10 -26.88
CA SER A 140 -14.89 -18.00 -25.76
C SER A 140 -14.19 -18.21 -24.41
N ALA A 141 -14.49 -17.35 -23.45
CA ALA A 141 -13.98 -17.39 -22.07
C ALA A 141 -14.17 -18.74 -21.38
N ASN A 142 -15.13 -19.55 -21.84
CA ASN A 142 -15.38 -20.90 -21.33
C ASN A 142 -14.24 -21.89 -21.63
N GLU A 143 -13.39 -21.59 -22.60
CA GLU A 143 -12.19 -22.39 -22.92
C GLU A 143 -10.96 -21.95 -22.10
N TYR A 144 -10.97 -20.74 -21.54
CA TYR A 144 -9.91 -20.22 -20.65
C TYR A 144 -10.15 -20.57 -19.17
N LEU A 145 -11.42 -20.71 -18.77
CA LEU A 145 -11.83 -21.08 -17.41
C LEU A 145 -11.49 -22.52 -17.02
N SER A 146 -11.19 -23.41 -17.98
CA SER A 146 -10.77 -24.80 -17.69
C SER A 146 -9.28 -24.96 -17.45
N ASP A 147 -8.46 -23.96 -17.80
CA ASP A 147 -6.99 -23.99 -17.69
C ASP A 147 -6.45 -22.99 -16.66
N LEU A 148 -7.31 -22.15 -16.08
CA LEU A 148 -6.93 -21.38 -14.91
C LEU A 148 -6.87 -22.38 -13.75
N PRO A 149 -5.71 -22.58 -13.10
CA PRO A 149 -5.72 -23.26 -11.81
C PRO A 149 -6.75 -22.53 -10.96
N ASP A 150 -7.52 -23.28 -10.16
CA ASP A 150 -8.32 -22.72 -9.09
C ASP A 150 -7.40 -21.80 -8.30
N ALA A 151 -7.37 -20.53 -8.67
CA ALA A 151 -6.78 -19.48 -7.89
C ALA A 151 -7.78 -19.35 -6.77
N GLU A 152 -7.67 -20.28 -5.81
CA GLU A 152 -8.01 -19.99 -4.45
C GLU A 152 -7.55 -18.55 -4.26
N PHE A 153 -8.49 -17.68 -3.97
CA PHE A 153 -8.22 -16.38 -3.37
C PHE A 153 -7.74 -16.65 -1.92
N SER A 154 -6.77 -17.58 -1.79
CA SER A 154 -6.09 -18.00 -0.59
C SER A 154 -4.99 -17.00 -0.44
N ASN A 155 -5.01 -16.24 0.66
CA ASN A 155 -3.92 -16.20 1.62
C ASN A 155 -2.48 -16.02 1.09
N TYR A 156 -2.28 -15.50 -0.13
CA TYR A 156 -0.97 -15.39 -0.78
C TYR A 156 -0.35 -14.01 -0.60
N ILE A 157 -0.85 -13.22 0.36
CA ILE A 157 -0.02 -12.23 1.01
C ILE A 157 0.75 -12.97 2.12
N ALA A 158 1.91 -13.51 1.73
CA ALA A 158 2.99 -14.04 2.56
C ALA A 158 2.75 -15.39 3.26
N THR A 159 2.99 -16.49 2.54
CA THR A 159 3.64 -17.65 3.17
C THR A 159 5.12 -17.31 3.36
N GLU A 160 5.49 -17.03 4.61
CA GLU A 160 6.83 -17.18 5.19
C GLU A 160 7.98 -16.60 4.34
N GLY A 161 8.21 -15.29 4.49
CA GLY A 161 9.56 -14.79 4.26
C GLY A 161 10.49 -15.43 5.28
N GLU A 162 11.46 -16.22 4.82
CA GLU A 162 12.50 -16.83 5.65
C GLU A 162 13.09 -15.77 6.59
N GLU A 163 12.80 -15.93 7.87
CA GLU A 163 13.47 -15.23 8.95
C GLU A 163 14.93 -15.70 8.93
N SER A 164 15.80 -14.90 8.33
CA SER A 164 17.24 -15.11 8.38
C SER A 164 17.73 -14.82 9.80
N ASP A 165 17.53 -15.78 10.69
CA ASP A 165 18.13 -15.84 12.01
C ASP A 165 19.63 -16.16 11.87
N SER A 166 20.46 -15.18 12.13
CA SER A 166 21.91 -15.37 12.29
C SER A 166 22.34 -14.91 13.67
N ASP A 167 21.87 -15.60 14.70
CA ASP A 167 22.43 -15.55 16.06
C ASP A 167 23.21 -16.84 16.36
N GLY A 168 24.48 -16.83 15.97
CA GLY A 168 25.47 -17.81 16.41
C GLY A 168 25.79 -17.60 17.89
N VAL A 169 25.01 -18.23 18.78
CA VAL A 169 25.35 -18.38 20.19
C VAL A 169 26.59 -19.26 20.32
N SER A 170 27.71 -18.65 20.74
CA SER A 170 28.86 -19.36 21.28
C SER A 170 28.52 -19.94 22.66
N LYS A 171 28.78 -21.23 22.84
CA LYS A 171 29.00 -21.88 24.14
C LYS A 171 30.35 -22.59 24.11
#